data_AF-A0A645CPL0-F1
#
_entry.id   AF-A0A645CPL0-F1
#
_cell.length_a   1.000
_cell.length_b   1.000
_cell.length_c   1.000
_cell.angle_alpha   90.00
_cell.angle_beta   90.00
_cell.angle_gamma   90.00
#
_symmetry.space_group_name_H-M   'P 1'
#
loop_
_entity.id
_entity.type
_entity.pdbx_description
1 polymer ?
#
loop_
_entity_poly.entity_id
_entity_poly.type
_entity_poly.pdbx_seq_one_letter_code
_entity_poly.pdbx_strand_id
1 'polypeptide(L)'
;MKDKTYLYSKGDKEINNNNLYLGEKLIYKLKNKEEEIHFADISEDEKKIAFRTISYGKNGGEIKEYLYVAELNLDSLPLKTPEKLEIPPKVLGEVFFDNEGSLCIKGEEYVYKLEGTEFILVGEAKKDSTQPTEEQLSKFKKVLKNNFGNEFIQDYLELEEMEIYNIQWF
;
A
#
# COMPACT_ATOMS: atom_id res chain seq x y z
N MET A 1 -4.74 2.49 -25.97
CA MET A 1 -5.00 2.30 -24.52
C MET A 1 -3.67 2.55 -23.84
N LYS A 2 -3.57 3.48 -22.89
CA LYS A 2 -2.38 3.53 -22.02
C LYS A 2 -2.53 2.41 -21.00
N ASP A 3 -1.54 1.53 -20.91
CA ASP A 3 -1.58 0.42 -19.97
C ASP A 3 -1.70 0.94 -18.54
N LYS A 4 -2.70 0.44 -17.81
CA LYS A 4 -2.88 0.76 -16.38
C LYS A 4 -1.73 0.13 -15.61
N THR A 5 -0.98 0.94 -14.87
CA THR A 5 0.14 0.48 -14.05
C THR A 5 -0.33 0.42 -12.60
N TYR A 6 -0.21 -0.75 -11.96
CA TYR A 6 -0.73 -1.01 -10.62
C TYR A 6 0.40 -1.02 -9.58
N LEU A 7 0.20 -0.37 -8.44
CA LEU A 7 1.07 -0.48 -7.27
C LEU A 7 0.54 -1.60 -6.36
N TYR A 8 1.37 -2.60 -6.06
CA TYR A 8 0.96 -3.74 -5.23
C TYR A 8 2.15 -4.38 -4.52
N SER A 9 1.88 -5.06 -3.42
CA SER A 9 2.84 -5.93 -2.75
C SER A 9 2.66 -7.38 -3.24
N LYS A 10 3.77 -8.13 -3.35
CA LYS A 10 3.72 -9.56 -3.73
C LYS A 10 4.69 -10.37 -2.88
N GLY A 11 4.19 -11.47 -2.32
CA GLY A 11 4.95 -12.37 -1.45
C GLY A 11 6.21 -12.94 -2.11
N ASP A 12 7.29 -13.01 -1.32
CA ASP A 12 8.53 -13.70 -1.62
C ASP A 12 8.52 -15.07 -0.94
N LYS A 13 8.31 -16.13 -1.73
CA LYS A 13 8.20 -17.52 -1.24
C LYS A 13 9.47 -18.02 -0.54
N GLU A 14 10.62 -17.40 -0.77
CA GLU A 14 11.88 -17.83 -0.15
C GLU A 14 12.11 -17.18 1.23
N ILE A 15 11.51 -16.02 1.46
CA ILE A 15 11.86 -15.14 2.58
C ILE A 15 10.68 -14.95 3.56
N ASN A 16 9.46 -15.33 3.16
CA ASN A 16 8.24 -15.17 3.95
C ASN A 16 8.00 -13.71 4.35
N ASN A 17 8.18 -12.82 3.36
CA ASN A 17 7.82 -11.40 3.39
C ASN A 17 7.21 -11.03 2.03
N ASN A 18 6.94 -9.75 1.77
CA ASN A 18 6.50 -9.28 0.46
C ASN A 18 7.36 -8.12 -0.06
N ASN A 19 7.34 -7.93 -1.38
CA ASN A 19 8.09 -6.90 -2.09
C ASN A 19 7.12 -5.97 -2.82
N LEU A 20 7.53 -4.71 -3.03
CA LEU A 20 6.69 -3.68 -3.66
C LEU A 20 6.94 -3.62 -5.17
N TYR A 21 5.87 -3.57 -5.96
CA TYR A 21 5.92 -3.54 -7.43
C TYR A 21 5.03 -2.44 -8.00
N LEU A 22 5.46 -1.88 -9.13
CA LEU A 22 4.68 -0.97 -9.96
C LEU A 22 4.58 -1.58 -11.38
N GLY A 23 3.43 -2.17 -11.69
CA GLY A 23 3.29 -3.06 -12.85
C GLY A 23 4.20 -4.27 -12.71
N GLU A 24 5.08 -4.49 -13.69
CA GLU A 24 6.08 -5.57 -13.64
C GLU A 24 7.41 -5.12 -13.01
N LYS A 25 7.56 -3.84 -12.67
CA LYS A 25 8.81 -3.30 -12.13
C LYS A 25 8.88 -3.49 -10.62
N LEU A 26 9.94 -4.14 -10.14
CA LEU A 26 10.25 -4.21 -8.71
C LEU A 26 10.66 -2.82 -8.20
N ILE A 27 9.87 -2.26 -7.28
CA ILE A 27 10.15 -0.98 -6.63
C ILE A 27 11.09 -1.18 -5.44
N TYR A 28 10.77 -2.12 -4.55
CA TYR A 28 11.55 -2.32 -3.33
C TYR A 28 11.55 -3.78 -2.91
N LYS A 29 12.74 -4.27 -2.56
CA LYS A 29 12.93 -5.60 -1.98
C LYS A 29 13.05 -5.49 -0.47
N LEU A 30 12.04 -5.99 0.25
CA LEU A 30 12.04 -5.97 1.71
C LEU A 30 13.10 -6.94 2.24
N LYS A 31 13.99 -6.46 3.09
CA LYS A 31 15.15 -7.23 3.59
C LYS A 31 14.83 -8.03 4.85
N ASN A 32 13.92 -7.51 5.67
CA ASN A 32 13.51 -8.15 6.92
C ASN A 32 12.48 -9.25 6.62
N LYS A 33 12.70 -10.45 7.17
CA LYS A 33 11.84 -11.63 6.97
C LYS A 33 10.61 -11.64 7.89
N GLU A 34 10.61 -10.78 8.90
CA GLU A 34 9.54 -10.66 9.88
C GLU A 34 8.64 -9.46 9.59
N GLU A 35 8.86 -8.78 8.46
CA GLU A 35 8.21 -7.54 8.09
C GLU A 35 7.43 -7.74 6.79
N GLU A 36 6.25 -7.14 6.70
CA GLU A 36 5.35 -7.21 5.54
C GLU A 36 4.81 -5.82 5.23
N ILE A 37 4.74 -5.47 3.95
CA ILE A 37 4.14 -4.24 3.41
C ILE A 37 2.64 -4.41 3.36
N HIS A 38 1.91 -3.51 4.02
CA HIS A 38 0.45 -3.52 4.12
C HIS A 38 -0.23 -2.34 3.45
N PHE A 39 0.48 -1.24 3.15
CA PHE A 39 -0.09 -0.11 2.43
C PHE A 39 1.02 0.59 1.66
N ALA A 40 0.71 1.13 0.50
CA ALA A 40 1.65 1.93 -0.28
C ALA A 40 0.93 2.96 -1.14
N ASP A 41 1.54 4.13 -1.30
CA ASP A 41 1.03 5.18 -2.16
C ASP A 41 2.15 5.93 -2.89
N ILE A 42 1.82 6.52 -4.03
CA ILE A 42 2.70 7.34 -4.87
C ILE A 42 2.09 8.73 -4.96
N SER A 43 2.91 9.77 -4.81
CA SER A 43 2.42 11.15 -4.95
C SER A 43 1.84 11.40 -6.35
N GLU A 44 0.88 12.32 -6.48
CA GLU A 44 0.22 12.61 -7.76
C GLU A 44 1.21 13.02 -8.88
N ASP A 45 2.32 13.65 -8.51
CA ASP A 45 3.40 14.02 -9.43
C ASP A 45 4.39 12.89 -9.75
N GLU A 46 4.15 11.69 -9.21
CA GLU A 46 4.93 10.47 -9.36
C GLU A 46 6.40 10.57 -8.91
N LYS A 47 6.74 11.57 -8.08
CA LYS A 47 8.11 11.79 -7.60
C LYS A 47 8.42 11.21 -6.23
N LYS A 48 7.40 10.80 -5.48
CA LYS A 48 7.57 10.23 -4.14
C LYS A 48 6.77 8.95 -4.02
N ILE A 49 7.27 8.06 -3.17
CA ILE A 49 6.56 6.86 -2.76
C ILE A 49 6.68 6.71 -1.25
N ALA A 50 5.60 6.24 -0.65
CA ALA A 50 5.58 5.84 0.74
C ALA A 50 4.93 4.48 0.89
N PHE A 51 5.39 3.68 1.85
CA PHE A 51 4.76 2.41 2.17
C PHE A 51 4.90 2.09 3.65
N ARG A 52 3.85 1.49 4.20
CA ARG A 52 3.74 1.07 5.59
C ARG A 52 3.99 -0.42 5.70
N THR A 53 4.73 -0.82 6.72
CA THR A 53 4.99 -2.22 7.02
C THR A 53 4.65 -2.56 8.46
N ILE A 54 4.29 -3.82 8.69
CA ILE A 54 4.15 -4.41 10.02
C ILE A 54 5.27 -5.43 10.20
N SER A 55 5.97 -5.36 11.34
CA SER A 55 6.97 -6.34 11.76
C SER A 55 6.42 -7.16 12.91
N TYR A 56 6.27 -8.47 12.68
CA TYR A 56 5.82 -9.44 13.66
C TYR A 56 7.05 -10.05 14.34
N GLY A 57 7.50 -9.47 15.45
CA GLY A 57 8.69 -9.94 16.16
C GLY A 57 8.51 -11.38 16.67
N LYS A 58 9.06 -12.36 15.95
CA LYS A 58 8.85 -13.79 16.25
C LYS A 58 9.44 -14.23 17.60
N ASN A 59 10.32 -13.42 18.19
CA ASN A 59 11.04 -13.73 19.43
C ASN A 59 10.69 -12.83 20.63
N GLY A 60 9.64 -12.00 20.55
CA GLY A 60 9.26 -11.10 21.65
C GLY A 60 7.80 -10.65 21.68
N GLY A 61 7.02 -10.94 20.64
CA GLY A 61 5.59 -10.58 20.59
C GLY A 61 5.32 -9.09 20.36
N GLU A 62 6.35 -8.24 20.30
CA GLU A 62 6.19 -6.84 19.95
C GLU A 62 5.89 -6.71 18.46
N ILE A 63 4.71 -6.20 18.16
CA ILE A 63 4.33 -5.75 16.82
C ILE A 63 4.84 -4.32 16.66
N LYS A 64 5.67 -4.09 15.64
CA LYS A 64 6.18 -2.77 15.30
C LYS A 64 5.75 -2.38 13.92
N GLU A 65 5.44 -1.11 13.73
CA GLU A 65 5.03 -0.59 12.44
C GLU A 65 6.03 0.44 11.96
N TYR A 66 6.31 0.43 10.67
CA TYR A 66 7.27 1.34 10.06
C TYR A 66 6.68 2.00 8.83
N LEU A 67 7.08 3.25 8.63
CA LEU A 67 6.83 4.02 7.43
C LEU A 67 8.14 4.13 6.66
N TYR A 68 8.09 3.79 5.39
CA TYR A 68 9.17 4.00 4.44
C TYR A 68 8.81 5.14 3.49
N VAL A 69 9.75 6.04 3.26
CA VAL A 69 9.57 7.18 2.34
C VAL A 69 10.79 7.28 1.43
N ALA A 70 10.56 7.52 0.13
CA ALA A 70 11.63 7.72 -0.83
C ALA A 70 11.20 8.63 -1.99
N GLU A 71 12.19 9.26 -2.62
CA GLU A 71 12.03 9.77 -3.98
C GLU A 71 11.88 8.58 -4.95
N LEU A 72 10.96 8.73 -5.90
CA LEU A 72 10.67 7.76 -6.93
C LEU A 72 11.33 8.19 -8.24
N ASN A 73 12.29 7.40 -8.70
CA ASN A 73 12.86 7.50 -10.04
C ASN A 73 12.78 6.14 -10.72
N LEU A 74 11.94 6.05 -11.75
CA LEU A 74 11.65 4.82 -12.48
C LEU A 74 12.86 4.23 -13.22
N ASP A 75 13.88 5.04 -13.51
CA ASP A 75 15.12 4.60 -14.16
C ASP A 75 16.14 4.03 -13.15
N SER A 76 15.92 4.24 -11.86
CA SER A 76 16.85 3.89 -10.77
C SER A 76 16.28 2.85 -9.79
N LEU A 77 15.37 2.00 -10.28
CA LEU A 77 14.76 0.92 -9.51
C LEU A 77 15.67 -0.34 -9.49
N PRO A 78 15.60 -1.17 -8.42
CA PRO A 78 14.82 -0.98 -7.20
C PRO A 78 15.46 0.04 -6.24
N LEU A 79 14.62 0.66 -5.40
CA LEU A 79 15.03 1.56 -4.33
C LEU A 79 15.99 0.84 -3.37
N LYS A 80 17.11 1.48 -3.02
CA LYS A 80 18.15 0.86 -2.20
C LYS A 80 18.04 1.19 -0.71
N THR A 81 17.67 2.43 -0.39
CA THR A 81 17.69 2.98 0.97
C THR A 81 16.57 4.00 1.15
N PRO A 82 15.29 3.57 1.15
CA PRO A 82 14.21 4.43 1.61
C PRO A 82 14.46 4.86 3.06
N GLU A 83 14.07 6.08 3.41
CA GLU A 83 14.04 6.54 4.80
C GLU A 83 13.03 5.69 5.56
N LYS A 84 13.40 5.25 6.78
CA LYS A 84 12.57 4.37 7.62
C LYS A 84 12.30 5.07 8.95
N LEU A 85 11.02 5.18 9.30
CA LEU A 85 10.54 5.76 10.56
C LEU A 85 9.65 4.76 11.29
N GLU A 86 9.77 4.66 12.61
CA GLU A 86 8.85 3.89 13.44
C GLU A 86 7.53 4.66 13.64
N ILE A 87 6.41 3.99 13.39
CA ILE A 87 5.08 4.57 13.55
C ILE A 87 4.63 4.34 15.00
N PRO A 88 4.21 5.40 15.73
CA PRO A 88 3.68 5.23 17.08
C PRO A 88 2.42 4.34 17.08
N PRO A 89 2.21 3.47 18.08
CA PRO A 89 1.08 2.52 18.11
C PRO A 89 -0.33 3.15 17.98
N LYS A 90 -0.46 4.44 18.28
CA LYS A 90 -1.71 5.19 18.16
C LYS A 90 -2.06 5.62 16.73
N VAL A 91 -1.11 5.56 15.80
CA VAL A 91 -1.26 6.04 14.41
C VAL A 91 -1.57 4.83 13.53
N LEU A 92 -2.85 4.57 13.30
CA LEU A 92 -3.34 3.43 12.54
C LEU A 92 -3.94 3.88 11.20
N GLY A 93 -3.92 2.98 10.22
CA GLY A 93 -4.57 3.19 8.92
C GLY A 93 -3.66 3.21 7.71
N GLU A 94 -4.26 3.59 6.58
CA GLU A 94 -3.66 3.54 5.25
C GLU A 94 -2.79 4.78 5.00
N VAL A 95 -1.67 4.58 4.31
CA VAL A 95 -0.77 5.66 3.91
C VAL A 95 -1.27 6.29 2.60
N PHE A 96 -1.28 7.62 2.52
CA PHE A 96 -1.61 8.34 1.29
C PHE A 96 -0.92 9.71 1.22
N PHE A 97 -0.74 10.25 0.01
CA PHE A 97 -0.34 11.64 -0.20
C PHE A 97 -1.58 12.53 -0.38
N ASP A 98 -1.63 13.67 0.32
CA ASP A 98 -2.63 14.69 0.06
C ASP A 98 -2.35 15.46 -1.25
N ASN A 99 -3.29 16.30 -1.67
CA ASN A 99 -3.17 17.10 -2.90
C ASN A 99 -2.01 18.11 -2.87
N GLU A 100 -1.46 18.41 -1.68
CA GLU A 100 -0.30 19.27 -1.50
C GLU A 100 1.01 18.46 -1.54
N GLY A 101 0.93 17.13 -1.71
CA GLY A 101 2.06 16.20 -1.70
C GLY A 101 2.58 15.88 -0.29
N SER A 102 1.78 16.16 0.74
CA SER A 102 2.10 15.84 2.13
C SER A 102 1.70 14.42 2.47
N LEU A 103 2.56 13.72 3.21
CA LEU A 103 2.32 12.33 3.58
C LEU A 103 1.39 12.24 4.79
N CYS A 104 0.33 11.45 4.65
CA CYS A 104 -0.70 11.29 5.66
C CYS A 104 -0.96 9.80 5.93
N ILE A 105 -1.54 9.52 7.11
CA ILE A 105 -2.09 8.23 7.49
C ILE A 105 -3.55 8.43 7.87
N LYS A 106 -4.46 7.75 7.18
CA LYS A 106 -5.91 7.79 7.44
C LYS A 106 -6.35 6.49 8.08
N GLY A 107 -6.67 6.56 9.37
CA GLY A 107 -7.34 5.50 10.11
C GLY A 107 -8.85 5.54 9.95
N GLU A 108 -9.55 4.69 10.73
CA GLU A 108 -11.02 4.69 10.74
C GLU A 108 -11.59 5.98 11.34
N GLU A 109 -10.96 6.51 12.39
CA GLU A 109 -11.48 7.66 13.15
C GLU A 109 -10.71 8.96 12.90
N TYR A 110 -9.43 8.87 12.54
CA TYR A 110 -8.52 10.02 12.53
C TYR A 110 -7.61 10.05 11.32
N VAL A 111 -7.22 11.27 10.93
CA VAL A 111 -6.20 11.52 9.91
C VAL A 111 -4.99 12.16 10.57
N TYR A 112 -3.82 11.58 10.34
CA TYR A 112 -2.54 12.10 10.79
C TYR A 112 -1.72 12.59 9.61
N LYS A 113 -1.07 13.74 9.73
CA LYS A 113 -0.12 14.28 8.75
C LYS A 113 1.29 14.13 9.31
N LEU A 114 2.24 13.70 8.48
CA LEU A 114 3.65 13.64 8.85
C LEU A 114 4.27 15.03 8.68
N GLU A 115 4.80 15.59 9.76
CA GLU A 115 5.59 16.82 9.77
C GLU A 115 6.98 16.52 10.34
N GLY A 116 8.00 16.59 9.50
CA GLY A 116 9.34 16.10 9.84
C GLY A 116 9.31 14.61 10.16
N THR A 117 9.50 14.26 11.44
CA THR A 117 9.47 12.88 11.95
C THR A 117 8.27 12.60 12.86
N GLU A 118 7.33 13.54 12.98
CA GLU A 118 6.20 13.44 13.91
C GLU A 118 4.86 13.37 13.18
N PHE A 119 3.95 12.56 13.69
CA PHE A 119 2.58 12.47 13.21
C PHE A 119 1.66 13.38 14.01
N ILE A 120 1.08 14.36 13.32
CA ILE A 120 0.17 15.35 13.91
C ILE A 120 -1.26 15.01 13.51
N LEU A 121 -2.16 14.99 14.49
CA LEU A 121 -3.60 14.82 14.24
C LEU A 121 -4.13 16.07 13.53
N VAL A 122 -4.63 15.90 12.31
CA VAL A 122 -5.13 17.01 11.48
C VAL A 122 -6.64 16.98 11.27
N GLY A 123 -7.32 15.90 11.67
CA GLY A 123 -8.77 15.85 11.65
C GLY A 123 -9.34 14.46 11.93
N GLU A 124 -10.67 14.39 11.93
CA GLU A 124 -11.42 13.14 11.96
C GLU A 124 -11.45 12.53 10.55
N ALA A 125 -11.25 11.22 10.47
CA ALA A 125 -11.48 10.48 9.24
C ALA A 125 -12.98 10.46 8.98
N LYS A 126 -13.39 11.05 7.85
CA LYS A 126 -14.74 10.83 7.36
C LYS A 126 -14.85 9.37 6.96
N LYS A 127 -15.84 8.68 7.52
CA LYS A 127 -16.19 7.32 7.10
C LYS A 127 -16.60 7.39 5.63
N ASP A 128 -15.70 6.99 4.73
CA ASP A 128 -16.04 6.84 3.32
C ASP A 128 -16.98 5.64 3.22
N SER A 129 -18.28 5.90 3.26
CA SER A 129 -19.31 4.87 3.07
C SER A 129 -19.43 4.45 1.60
N THR A 130 -18.42 4.69 0.77
CA THR A 130 -18.44 4.34 -0.65
C THR A 130 -18.16 2.85 -0.79
N GLN A 131 -19.14 2.04 -0.40
CA GLN A 131 -19.23 0.70 -0.96
C GLN A 131 -19.25 0.82 -2.48
N PRO A 132 -18.44 0.02 -3.21
CA PRO A 132 -18.46 0.06 -4.66
C PRO A 132 -19.87 -0.24 -5.16
N THR A 133 -20.31 0.49 -6.18
CA THR A 133 -21.61 0.22 -6.79
C THR A 133 -21.61 -1.17 -7.44
N GLU A 134 -22.78 -1.77 -7.60
CA GLU A 134 -22.91 -3.07 -8.30
C GLU A 134 -22.26 -3.05 -9.69
N GLU A 135 -22.29 -1.90 -10.37
CA GLU A 135 -21.69 -1.73 -11.69
C GLU A 135 -20.15 -1.74 -11.64
N GLN A 136 -19.55 -1.12 -10.62
CA GLN A 136 -18.11 -1.13 -10.39
C GLN A 136 -17.62 -2.54 -10.03
N LEU A 137 -18.34 -3.23 -9.13
CA LEU A 137 -18.08 -4.62 -8.77
C LEU A 137 -18.15 -5.55 -9.98
N SER A 138 -19.17 -5.40 -10.83
CA SER A 138 -19.35 -6.22 -12.03
C SER A 138 -18.22 -6.01 -13.05
N LYS A 139 -17.80 -4.75 -13.28
CA LYS A 139 -16.67 -4.43 -14.16
C LYS A 139 -15.36 -5.02 -13.63
N PHE A 140 -15.10 -4.90 -12.33
CA PHE A 140 -13.91 -5.46 -11.69
C PHE A 140 -13.84 -6.99 -11.85
N LYS A 141 -14.94 -7.70 -11.55
CA LYS A 141 -15.06 -9.16 -11.75
C LYS A 141 -14.77 -9.58 -13.20
N LYS A 142 -15.26 -8.80 -14.17
CA LYS A 142 -15.03 -9.08 -15.60
C LYS A 142 -13.56 -8.92 -16.00
N VAL A 143 -12.86 -7.92 -15.45
CA VAL A 143 -11.42 -7.72 -15.69
C VAL A 143 -10.61 -8.88 -15.10
N LEU A 144 -10.90 -9.30 -13.87
CA LEU A 144 -10.23 -10.44 -13.26
C LEU A 144 -10.42 -11.73 -14.07
N LYS A 145 -11.65 -12.04 -14.47
CA LYS A 145 -11.97 -13.24 -15.28
C LYS A 145 -11.26 -13.28 -16.63
N ASN A 146 -10.98 -12.13 -17.24
CA ASN A 146 -10.33 -12.05 -18.54
C ASN A 146 -8.80 -12.19 -18.47
N ASN A 147 -8.19 -11.80 -17.34
CA ASN A 147 -6.73 -11.79 -17.18
C ASN A 147 -6.20 -13.06 -16.50
N PHE A 148 -7.00 -13.69 -15.63
CA PHE A 148 -6.62 -14.91 -14.93
C PHE A 148 -7.41 -16.08 -15.52
N GLY A 149 -6.77 -16.83 -16.43
CA GLY A 149 -7.41 -17.95 -17.12
C GLY A 149 -7.73 -19.11 -16.18
N ASN A 150 -9.02 -19.43 -16.01
CA ASN A 150 -9.57 -20.65 -15.40
C ASN A 150 -9.00 -21.13 -14.05
N GLU A 151 -8.30 -20.28 -13.31
CA GLU A 151 -8.17 -20.45 -11.86
C GLU A 151 -9.45 -19.92 -11.23
N PHE A 152 -10.07 -20.78 -10.42
CA PHE A 152 -11.44 -20.67 -9.95
C PHE A 152 -11.58 -19.43 -9.06
N ILE A 153 -12.00 -18.29 -9.64
CA ILE A 153 -12.56 -17.19 -8.87
C ILE A 153 -13.92 -17.68 -8.36
N GLN A 154 -13.92 -18.37 -7.21
CA GLN A 154 -15.15 -18.69 -6.50
C GLN A 154 -15.85 -17.37 -6.16
N ASP A 155 -17.18 -17.38 -6.02
CA ASP A 155 -17.94 -16.23 -5.52
C ASP A 155 -17.42 -15.69 -4.15
N TYR A 156 -16.56 -16.49 -3.51
CA TYR A 156 -15.82 -16.29 -2.27
C TYR A 156 -14.31 -16.04 -2.46
N LEU A 157 -13.84 -15.56 -3.62
CA LEU A 157 -12.52 -14.91 -3.64
C LEU A 157 -12.70 -13.62 -2.82
N GLU A 158 -12.48 -13.73 -1.52
CA GLU A 158 -12.48 -12.62 -0.60
C GLU A 158 -11.50 -11.61 -1.20
N LEU A 159 -12.05 -10.52 -1.73
CA LEU A 159 -11.29 -9.34 -2.18
C LEU A 159 -10.31 -8.87 -1.09
N GLU A 160 -10.55 -9.30 0.15
CA GLU A 160 -9.76 -9.16 1.36
C GLU A 160 -8.36 -9.81 1.26
N GLU A 161 -8.14 -10.83 0.41
CA GLU A 161 -6.82 -11.45 0.22
C GLU A 161 -5.92 -10.69 -0.77
N MET A 162 -6.49 -9.83 -1.62
CA MET A 162 -5.74 -8.99 -2.56
C MET A 162 -5.62 -7.58 -2.02
N GLU A 163 -4.52 -7.32 -1.31
CA GLU A 163 -4.17 -5.98 -0.80
C GLU A 163 -3.73 -5.04 -1.96
N ILE A 164 -4.68 -4.59 -2.78
CA ILE A 164 -4.47 -3.62 -3.87
C ILE A 164 -4.72 -2.21 -3.33
N TYR A 165 -3.65 -1.43 -3.14
CA TYR A 165 -3.72 -0.14 -2.44
C TYR A 165 -4.15 1.04 -3.30
N ASN A 166 -4.17 0.91 -4.63
CA ASN A 166 -4.47 2.02 -5.54
C ASN A 166 -5.09 1.55 -6.86
N ILE A 167 -6.40 1.76 -7.04
CA ILE A 167 -7.06 1.67 -8.35
C ILE A 167 -7.42 3.08 -8.81
N GLN A 168 -6.66 3.62 -9.75
CA GLN A 168 -7.07 4.82 -10.48
C GLN A 168 -8.08 4.45 -11.58
N TRP A 169 -9.30 4.95 -11.43
CA TRP A 169 -10.39 4.80 -12.39
C TRP A 169 -10.39 6.01 -13.33
N PHE A 170 -10.02 5.79 -14.60
CA PHE A 170 -10.28 6.72 -15.71
C PHE A 170 -11.54 6.27 -16.45
#